data_AF-A0A3Q2Y8H8-F1
#
_entry.id   AF-A0A3Q2Y8H8-F1
#
_cell.length_a   1.000
_cell.length_b   1.000
_cell.length_c   1.000
_cell.angle_alpha   90.00
_cell.angle_beta   90.00
_cell.angle_gamma   90.00
#
_symmetry.space_group_name_H-M   'P 1'
#
loop_
_entity.id
_entity.type
_entity.pdbx_description
1 polymer ?
#
loop_
_entity_poly.entity_id
_entity_poly.type
_entity_poly.pdbx_seq_one_letter_code
_entity_poly.pdbx_strand_id
1 'polypeptide(L)'
;MISFYWQSKQLCALWVHFHVSLQDAGKDTCVYPLPEPHELFQTSQMKFEDFQKDLTRLRKDLRSCTSEVERVCKASIEDNLQPFKDKMDDFILEAKHELEALETHLSSTHKLFLELTVFYSVKAKAGEKEVSPNTIFSIWYEFSSDFKDLWKKENKSILKER
;
A
#
# COMPACT_ATOMS: atom_id res chain seq x y z
N MET A 1 11.67 27.84 16.02
CA MET A 1 10.25 28.23 16.21
C MET A 1 9.26 27.32 15.44
N ILE A 2 9.57 26.81 14.25
CA ILE A 2 8.84 25.66 13.63
C ILE A 2 9.11 24.35 14.39
N SER A 3 10.30 24.24 14.97
CA SER A 3 10.78 23.15 15.84
C SER A 3 10.00 22.90 17.14
N PHE A 4 9.10 23.81 17.56
CA PHE A 4 8.28 23.65 18.77
C PHE A 4 6.80 23.35 18.46
N TYR A 5 6.42 23.40 17.19
CA TYR A 5 5.03 23.29 16.71
C TYR A 5 4.65 21.86 16.29
N TRP A 6 5.62 21.03 15.91
CA TRP A 6 5.47 19.56 15.83
C TRP A 6 5.52 18.87 17.20
N GLN A 7 5.96 19.62 18.20
CA GLN A 7 6.38 19.14 19.52
C GLN A 7 5.22 19.07 20.51
N SER A 8 4.02 19.45 20.10
CA SER A 8 2.85 19.34 20.93
C SER A 8 1.68 19.06 20.03
N LYS A 9 1.07 17.90 20.27
CA LYS A 9 -0.27 17.58 19.80
C LYS A 9 -0.32 17.13 18.34
N GLN A 10 -1.22 16.25 17.97
CA GLN A 10 -2.38 15.81 18.72
C GLN A 10 -2.71 14.35 18.39
N LEU A 11 -1.81 13.67 17.68
CA LEU A 11 -2.07 12.33 17.13
C LEU A 11 -1.07 11.25 17.53
N CYS A 12 -0.11 11.51 18.43
CA CYS A 12 0.30 10.40 19.33
C CYS A 12 -0.90 9.92 20.17
N ALA A 13 -1.85 10.81 20.45
CA ALA A 13 -2.78 10.59 21.55
C ALA A 13 -4.16 10.11 21.09
N LEU A 14 -4.78 10.68 20.06
CA LEU A 14 -6.20 10.39 19.80
C LEU A 14 -6.50 8.99 19.23
N TRP A 15 -5.59 8.35 18.50
CA TRP A 15 -5.90 7.02 17.95
C TRP A 15 -5.41 5.86 18.82
N VAL A 16 -4.30 6.03 19.53
CA VAL A 16 -4.03 5.25 20.76
C VAL A 16 -5.23 5.33 21.71
N HIS A 17 -5.98 6.44 21.72
CA HIS A 17 -7.16 6.68 22.55
C HIS A 17 -8.50 6.11 22.00
N PHE A 18 -8.60 5.55 20.78
CA PHE A 18 -9.88 4.95 20.33
C PHE A 18 -9.92 3.42 20.21
N HIS A 19 -8.80 2.70 20.03
CA HIS A 19 -8.96 1.25 19.74
C HIS A 19 -7.90 0.26 20.21
N VAL A 20 -6.70 0.65 20.63
CA VAL A 20 -5.75 -0.30 21.24
C VAL A 20 -5.84 -0.17 22.75
N SER A 21 -6.88 -0.82 23.25
CA SER A 21 -7.31 -0.99 24.64
C SER A 21 -6.22 -0.76 25.71
N LEU A 22 -6.33 0.34 26.48
CA LEU A 22 -5.71 0.47 27.80
C LEU A 22 -6.02 -0.74 28.71
N GLN A 23 -7.08 -1.48 28.39
CA GLN A 23 -7.48 -2.69 29.11
C GLN A 23 -6.45 -3.84 28.99
N ASP A 24 -5.56 -3.83 27.98
CA ASP A 24 -4.58 -4.89 27.73
C ASP A 24 -3.12 -4.46 27.94
N ALA A 25 -2.88 -3.22 28.37
CA ALA A 25 -1.55 -2.78 28.77
C ALA A 25 -1.02 -3.65 29.93
N GLY A 26 0.13 -4.29 29.71
CA GLY A 26 0.71 -5.25 30.66
C GLY A 26 -0.02 -6.60 30.74
N LYS A 27 -0.74 -7.03 29.69
CA LYS A 27 -1.12 -8.44 29.49
C LYS A 27 -0.21 -9.07 28.43
N ASP A 28 -0.03 -10.39 28.47
CA ASP A 28 0.71 -11.15 27.44
C ASP A 28 0.12 -11.01 26.02
N THR A 29 -1.08 -10.44 25.90
CA THR A 29 -1.82 -10.21 24.65
C THR A 29 -1.64 -8.79 24.08
N CYS A 30 -0.80 -7.92 24.68
CA CYS A 30 -0.63 -6.55 24.20
C CYS A 30 0.06 -6.52 22.82
N VAL A 31 -0.63 -5.97 21.80
CA VAL A 31 -0.12 -5.86 20.41
C VAL A 31 0.44 -4.46 20.18
N TYR A 32 1.53 -4.39 19.41
CA TYR A 32 2.16 -3.13 19.04
C TYR A 32 1.17 -2.22 18.27
N PRO A 33 0.97 -0.95 18.69
CA PRO A 33 -0.16 -0.15 18.21
C PRO A 33 0.10 0.62 16.91
N LEU A 34 1.32 0.56 16.35
CA LEU A 34 1.68 1.23 15.10
C LEU A 34 1.97 0.20 13.99
N PRO A 35 1.95 0.60 12.71
CA PRO A 35 2.42 -0.24 11.62
C PRO A 35 3.81 -0.79 11.92
N GLU A 36 4.00 -2.04 11.54
CA GLU A 36 5.23 -2.75 11.85
C GLU A 36 6.41 -2.10 11.11
N PRO A 37 7.57 -1.90 11.77
CA PRO A 37 8.70 -1.23 11.12
C PRO A 37 9.11 -1.88 9.79
N HIS A 38 9.05 -3.20 9.68
CA HIS A 38 9.40 -3.90 8.45
C HIS A 38 8.44 -3.58 7.29
N GLU A 39 7.16 -3.37 7.56
CA GLU A 39 6.17 -2.97 6.54
C GLU A 39 6.45 -1.55 6.06
N LEU A 40 6.70 -0.62 7.00
CA LEU A 40 7.07 0.77 6.68
C LEU A 40 8.35 0.83 5.85
N PHE A 41 9.34 0.01 6.19
CA PHE A 41 10.56 -0.12 5.41
C PHE A 41 10.25 -0.61 4.00
N GLN A 42 9.43 -1.66 3.82
CA GLN A 42 9.03 -2.14 2.50
C GLN A 42 8.30 -1.06 1.69
N THR A 43 7.33 -0.36 2.29
CA THR A 43 6.60 0.74 1.63
C THR A 43 7.54 1.88 1.22
N SER A 44 8.58 2.15 2.01
CA SER A 44 9.60 3.16 1.68
C SER A 44 10.42 2.82 0.43
N GLN A 45 10.48 1.55 0.04
CA GLN A 45 11.20 1.09 -1.15
C GLN A 45 10.32 1.04 -2.40
N MET A 46 9.00 1.19 -2.26
CA MET A 46 8.05 1.15 -3.37
C MET A 46 8.08 2.42 -4.21
N LYS A 47 7.69 2.29 -5.48
CA LYS A 47 7.63 3.38 -6.46
C LYS A 47 6.35 3.28 -7.27
N PHE A 48 5.57 4.36 -7.33
CA PHE A 48 4.34 4.40 -8.11
C PHE A 48 4.61 4.18 -9.61
N GLU A 49 5.75 4.65 -10.10
CA GLU A 49 6.15 4.51 -11.50
C GLU A 49 6.37 3.05 -11.92
N ASP A 50 6.84 2.21 -11.00
CA ASP A 50 7.06 0.80 -11.30
C ASP A 50 5.73 0.06 -11.43
N PHE A 51 4.76 0.35 -10.55
CA PHE A 51 3.39 -0.18 -10.70
C PHE A 51 2.70 0.32 -11.97
N GLN A 52 2.89 1.59 -12.35
CA GLN A 52 2.35 2.13 -13.60
C GLN A 52 2.94 1.42 -14.84
N LYS A 53 4.24 1.11 -14.83
CA LYS A 53 4.88 0.34 -15.91
C LYS A 53 4.32 -1.08 -15.98
N ASP A 54 4.14 -1.74 -14.83
CA ASP A 54 3.60 -3.09 -14.77
C ASP A 54 2.16 -3.15 -15.30
N LEU A 55 1.30 -2.20 -14.93
CA LEU A 55 -0.07 -2.11 -15.49
C LEU A 55 -0.07 -1.80 -16.98
N THR A 56 0.85 -0.94 -17.45
CA THR A 56 1.00 -0.66 -18.89
C THR A 56 1.40 -1.90 -19.67
N ARG A 57 2.32 -2.70 -19.12
CA ARG A 57 2.73 -3.99 -19.69
C ARG A 57 1.57 -4.97 -19.68
N LEU A 58 0.88 -5.13 -18.56
CA LEU A 58 -0.27 -6.04 -18.43
C LEU A 58 -1.36 -5.71 -19.45
N ARG A 59 -1.66 -4.42 -19.64
CA ARG A 59 -2.61 -3.97 -20.69
C ARG A 59 -2.15 -4.36 -22.09
N LYS A 60 -0.86 -4.27 -22.40
CA LYS A 60 -0.31 -4.68 -23.70
C LYS A 60 -0.38 -6.20 -23.90
N ASP A 61 -0.06 -6.96 -22.87
CA ASP A 61 -0.10 -8.42 -22.90
C ASP A 61 -1.55 -8.91 -23.08
N LEU A 62 -2.52 -8.30 -22.38
CA LEU A 62 -3.94 -8.59 -22.53
C LEU A 62 -4.49 -8.27 -23.94
N ARG A 63 -4.06 -7.14 -24.53
CA ARG A 63 -4.40 -6.82 -25.94
C ARG A 63 -3.84 -7.85 -26.91
N SER A 64 -2.59 -8.28 -26.70
CA SER A 64 -1.96 -9.32 -27.52
C SER A 64 -2.72 -10.63 -27.39
N CYS A 65 -3.06 -11.04 -26.16
CA CYS A 65 -3.87 -12.23 -25.90
C CYS A 65 -5.23 -12.17 -26.60
N THR A 66 -5.93 -11.03 -26.51
CA THR A 66 -7.22 -10.82 -27.20
C THR A 66 -7.08 -11.02 -28.71
N SER A 67 -6.05 -10.43 -29.33
CA SER A 67 -5.78 -10.58 -30.77
C SER A 67 -5.48 -12.03 -31.16
N GLU A 68 -4.76 -12.78 -30.33
CA GLU A 68 -4.46 -14.18 -30.59
C GLU A 68 -5.71 -15.07 -30.48
N VAL A 69 -6.58 -14.81 -29.50
CA VAL A 69 -7.88 -15.49 -29.38
C VAL A 69 -8.73 -15.23 -30.62
N GLU A 70 -8.84 -13.98 -31.06
CA GLU A 70 -9.55 -13.64 -32.29
C GLU A 70 -8.97 -14.37 -33.51
N ARG A 71 -7.65 -14.48 -33.61
CA ARG A 71 -6.97 -15.17 -34.72
C ARG A 71 -7.28 -16.67 -34.70
N VAL A 72 -7.25 -17.31 -33.53
CA VAL A 72 -7.59 -18.73 -33.37
C VAL A 72 -9.05 -18.95 -33.74
N CYS A 73 -9.98 -18.13 -33.25
CA CYS A 73 -11.40 -18.23 -33.59
C CYS A 73 -11.64 -18.04 -35.10
N LYS A 74 -10.98 -17.09 -35.75
CA LYS A 74 -11.11 -16.86 -37.21
C LYS A 74 -10.54 -18.00 -38.06
N ALA A 75 -9.54 -18.73 -37.55
CA ALA A 75 -8.90 -19.84 -38.26
C ALA A 75 -9.62 -21.18 -38.06
N SER A 76 -10.50 -21.28 -37.06
CA SER A 76 -11.27 -22.48 -36.73
C SER A 76 -12.58 -22.54 -37.51
N ILE A 77 -13.06 -23.77 -37.76
CA ILE A 77 -14.41 -24.00 -38.26
C ILE A 77 -15.41 -23.96 -37.09
N GLU A 78 -16.66 -23.56 -37.38
CA GLU A 78 -17.70 -23.29 -36.37
C GLU A 78 -17.86 -24.41 -35.34
N ASP A 79 -17.95 -25.66 -35.79
CA ASP A 79 -18.15 -26.85 -34.94
C ASP A 79 -17.00 -27.08 -33.94
N ASN A 80 -15.82 -26.50 -34.18
CA ASN A 80 -14.62 -26.66 -33.34
C ASN A 80 -14.30 -25.41 -32.50
N LEU A 81 -15.13 -24.37 -32.54
CA LEU A 81 -14.87 -23.14 -31.77
C LEU A 81 -14.98 -23.37 -30.27
N GLN A 82 -15.93 -24.21 -29.86
CA GLN A 82 -16.22 -24.46 -28.46
C GLN A 82 -15.50 -25.71 -27.95
N PRO A 83 -15.04 -25.69 -26.67
CA PRO A 83 -15.31 -24.68 -25.63
C PRO A 83 -14.26 -23.56 -25.55
N PHE A 84 -13.30 -23.52 -26.48
CA PHE A 84 -12.17 -22.58 -26.42
C PHE A 84 -12.64 -21.13 -26.42
N LYS A 85 -13.51 -20.76 -27.37
CA LYS A 85 -13.97 -19.39 -27.52
C LYS A 85 -14.69 -18.91 -26.27
N ASP A 86 -15.66 -19.65 -25.74
CA ASP A 86 -16.42 -19.21 -24.56
C ASP A 86 -15.51 -19.04 -23.34
N LYS A 87 -14.63 -20.02 -23.07
CA LYS A 87 -13.69 -19.93 -21.95
C LYS A 87 -12.72 -18.76 -22.08
N MET A 88 -12.25 -18.48 -23.29
CA MET A 88 -11.33 -17.36 -23.52
C MET A 88 -12.04 -16.01 -23.46
N ASP A 89 -13.30 -15.93 -23.92
CA ASP A 89 -14.12 -14.72 -23.81
C ASP A 89 -14.37 -14.39 -22.34
N ASP A 90 -14.77 -15.38 -21.53
CA ASP A 90 -14.94 -15.23 -20.07
C ASP A 90 -13.64 -14.78 -19.39
N PHE A 91 -12.52 -15.44 -19.71
CA PHE A 91 -11.21 -15.07 -19.17
C PHE A 91 -10.80 -13.64 -19.54
N ILE A 92 -10.97 -13.24 -20.81
CA ILE A 92 -10.61 -11.90 -21.28
C ILE A 92 -11.51 -10.84 -20.63
N LEU A 93 -12.79 -11.13 -20.46
CA LEU A 93 -13.74 -10.23 -19.80
C LEU A 93 -13.31 -9.96 -18.36
N GLU A 94 -13.05 -11.01 -17.58
CA GLU A 94 -12.63 -10.87 -16.19
C GLU A 94 -11.27 -10.17 -16.09
N ALA A 95 -10.29 -10.55 -16.91
CA ALA A 95 -8.97 -9.93 -16.91
C ALA A 95 -9.02 -8.43 -17.25
N LYS A 96 -9.94 -7.99 -18.11
CA LYS A 96 -10.15 -6.56 -18.40
C LYS A 96 -10.73 -5.82 -17.20
N HIS A 97 -11.72 -6.43 -16.53
CA HIS A 97 -12.33 -5.87 -15.33
C HIS A 97 -11.32 -5.74 -14.18
N GLU A 98 -10.53 -6.80 -13.92
CA GLU A 98 -9.46 -6.76 -12.90
C GLU A 98 -8.40 -5.71 -13.22
N LEU A 99 -7.99 -5.57 -14.48
CA LEU A 99 -7.03 -4.55 -14.90
C LEU A 99 -7.57 -3.13 -14.63
N GLU A 100 -8.82 -2.86 -14.98
CA GLU A 100 -9.47 -1.56 -14.72
C GLU A 100 -9.58 -1.27 -13.21
N ALA A 101 -9.92 -2.29 -12.41
CA ALA A 101 -9.97 -2.19 -10.96
C ALA A 101 -8.60 -1.87 -10.36
N LEU A 102 -7.53 -2.54 -10.82
CA LEU A 102 -6.15 -2.28 -10.38
C LEU A 102 -5.68 -0.88 -10.76
N GLU A 103 -6.02 -0.40 -11.95
CA GLU A 103 -5.70 0.96 -12.40
C GLU A 103 -6.40 2.03 -11.56
N THR A 104 -7.69 1.81 -11.27
CA THR A 104 -8.47 2.69 -10.39
C THR A 104 -7.93 2.68 -8.96
N HIS A 105 -7.55 1.51 -8.46
CA HIS A 105 -6.96 1.36 -7.13
C HIS A 105 -5.62 2.09 -7.03
N LEU A 106 -4.71 1.90 -8.00
CA LEU A 106 -3.42 2.58 -8.03
C LEU A 106 -3.59 4.11 -8.06
N SER A 107 -4.49 4.62 -8.90
CA SER A 107 -4.78 6.05 -8.99
C SER A 107 -5.31 6.62 -7.66
N SER A 108 -6.26 5.91 -7.04
CA SER A 108 -6.86 6.31 -5.75
C SER A 108 -5.82 6.30 -4.63
N THR A 109 -5.02 5.24 -4.54
CA THR A 109 -3.94 5.11 -3.56
C THR A 109 -2.88 6.19 -3.74
N HIS A 110 -2.49 6.50 -4.98
CA HIS A 110 -1.55 7.58 -5.25
C HIS A 110 -2.12 8.95 -4.81
N LYS A 111 -3.40 9.22 -5.10
CA LYS A 111 -4.07 10.44 -4.63
C LYS A 111 -4.06 10.56 -3.10
N LEU A 112 -4.46 9.50 -2.39
CA LEU A 112 -4.45 9.47 -0.92
C LEU A 112 -3.04 9.68 -0.36
N PHE A 113 -2.03 9.11 -1.00
CA PHE A 113 -0.63 9.32 -0.64
C PHE A 113 -0.24 10.80 -0.79
N LEU A 114 -0.59 11.47 -1.90
CA LEU A 114 -0.28 12.90 -2.06
C LEU A 114 -1.01 13.75 -1.02
N GLU A 115 -2.28 13.46 -0.73
CA GLU A 115 -3.03 14.12 0.36
C GLU A 115 -2.34 13.96 1.73
N LEU A 116 -1.84 12.75 2.02
CA LEU A 116 -1.06 12.46 3.24
C LEU A 116 0.21 13.33 3.32
N THR A 117 0.92 13.49 2.20
CA THR A 117 2.15 14.32 2.17
C THR A 117 1.84 15.78 2.42
N VAL A 118 0.71 16.29 1.91
CA VAL A 118 0.23 17.65 2.18
C VAL A 118 -0.15 17.80 3.66
N PHE A 119 -0.90 16.84 4.21
CA PHE A 119 -1.31 16.84 5.62
C PHE A 119 -0.10 16.95 6.56
N TYR A 120 0.96 16.18 6.30
CA TYR A 120 2.20 16.22 7.07
C TYR A 120 3.20 17.29 6.60
N SER A 121 2.81 18.18 5.66
CA SER A 121 3.68 19.24 5.13
C SER A 121 5.03 18.74 4.61
N VAL A 122 5.07 17.52 4.09
CA VAL A 122 6.26 16.90 3.49
C VAL A 122 6.48 17.50 2.11
N LYS A 123 7.72 17.87 1.82
CA LYS A 123 8.11 18.44 0.52
C LYS A 123 8.98 17.45 -0.24
N ALA A 124 8.85 17.45 -1.55
CA ALA A 124 9.69 16.66 -2.43
C ALA A 124 11.16 17.05 -2.27
N LYS A 125 12.06 16.07 -2.35
CA LYS A 125 13.51 16.32 -2.29
C LYS A 125 13.99 16.98 -3.60
N ALA A 126 15.16 17.60 -3.55
CA ALA A 126 15.74 18.22 -4.75
C ALA A 126 15.92 17.17 -5.87
N GLY A 127 15.36 17.45 -7.04
CA GLY A 127 15.36 16.54 -8.20
C GLY A 127 14.17 15.59 -8.28
N GLU A 128 13.31 15.54 -7.25
CA GLU A 128 12.03 14.82 -7.31
C GLU A 128 10.93 15.73 -7.88
N LYS A 129 10.08 15.16 -8.76
CA LYS A 129 8.90 15.86 -9.30
C LYS A 129 7.75 15.91 -8.28
N GLU A 130 7.61 14.84 -7.51
CA GLU A 130 6.61 14.66 -6.45
C GLU A 130 7.26 13.95 -5.25
N VAL A 131 6.62 14.02 -4.08
CA VAL A 131 7.14 13.35 -2.87
C VAL A 131 7.17 11.85 -3.12
N SER A 132 8.31 11.19 -2.89
CA SER A 132 8.40 9.74 -3.01
C SER A 132 7.89 9.02 -1.73
N PRO A 133 7.38 7.78 -1.83
CA PRO A 133 7.07 6.95 -0.65
C PRO A 133 8.24 6.87 0.33
N ASN A 134 9.47 6.79 -0.19
CA ASN A 134 10.68 6.82 0.63
C ASN A 134 10.74 8.04 1.55
N THR A 135 10.46 9.24 1.02
CA THR A 135 10.61 10.51 1.74
C THR A 135 9.74 10.60 3.00
N ILE A 136 8.58 9.94 3.03
CA ILE A 136 7.71 9.89 4.21
C ILE A 136 7.92 8.62 5.03
N PHE A 137 7.95 7.45 4.38
CA PHE A 137 7.92 6.17 5.10
C PHE A 137 9.28 5.79 5.71
N SER A 138 10.41 6.34 5.23
CA SER A 138 11.69 6.15 5.92
C SER A 138 11.69 6.80 7.31
N ILE A 139 11.06 7.98 7.42
CA ILE A 139 10.92 8.71 8.69
C ILE A 139 10.01 7.93 9.64
N TRP A 140 8.87 7.43 9.13
CA TRP A 140 7.95 6.60 9.92
C TRP A 140 8.58 5.27 10.34
N TYR A 141 9.40 4.67 9.48
CA TYR A 141 10.15 3.47 9.81
C TYR A 141 11.08 3.69 11.00
N GLU A 142 11.88 4.75 10.98
CA GLU A 142 12.79 5.11 12.07
C GLU A 142 12.00 5.38 13.36
N PHE A 143 10.95 6.21 13.28
CA PHE A 143 10.07 6.51 14.42
C PHE A 143 9.42 5.25 15.02
N SER A 144 8.84 4.39 14.17
CA SER A 144 8.18 3.15 14.61
C SER A 144 9.19 2.17 15.20
N SER A 145 10.41 2.11 14.68
CA SER A 145 11.47 1.25 15.24
C SER A 145 11.81 1.66 16.68
N ASP A 146 12.09 2.94 16.89
CA ASP A 146 12.42 3.49 18.20
C ASP A 146 11.25 3.35 19.18
N PHE A 147 10.03 3.69 18.72
CA PHE A 147 8.82 3.59 19.54
C PHE A 147 8.55 2.13 19.95
N LYS A 148 8.77 1.16 19.05
CA LYS A 148 8.59 -0.26 19.36
C LYS A 148 9.55 -0.75 20.43
N ASP A 149 10.80 -0.31 20.40
CA ASP A 149 11.79 -0.69 21.40
C ASP A 149 11.46 -0.11 22.77
N LEU A 150 10.99 1.15 22.83
CA LEU A 150 10.49 1.76 24.06
C LEU A 150 9.23 1.06 24.57
N TRP A 151 8.23 0.83 23.71
CA TRP A 151 6.99 0.14 24.06
C TRP A 151 7.26 -1.26 24.65
N LYS A 152 8.21 -2.03 24.09
CA LYS A 152 8.62 -3.32 24.65
C LYS A 152 9.26 -3.21 26.02
N LYS A 153 10.08 -2.18 26.25
CA LYS A 153 10.74 -1.94 27.56
C LYS A 153 9.70 -1.57 28.62
N GLU A 154 8.80 -0.64 28.30
CA GLU A 154 7.73 -0.19 29.19
C GLU A 154 6.78 -1.34 29.57
N ASN A 155 6.32 -2.13 28.58
CA ASN A 155 5.48 -3.30 28.86
C ASN A 155 6.16 -4.32 29.78
N LYS A 156 7.47 -4.52 29.63
CA LYS A 156 8.25 -5.38 30.54
C LYS A 156 8.38 -4.79 31.94
N SER A 157 8.47 -3.46 32.09
CA SER A 157 8.51 -2.82 33.42
C SER A 157 7.18 -2.98 34.14
N ILE A 158 6.07 -2.70 33.45
CA ILE A 158 4.71 -2.83 33.98
C ILE A 158 4.42 -4.27 34.45
N LEU A 159 4.91 -5.28 33.71
CA LEU A 159 4.76 -6.68 34.10
C LEU A 159 5.56 -7.05 35.35
N LYS A 160 6.70 -6.39 35.62
CA LYS A 160 7.53 -6.63 36.82
C LYS A 160 7.04 -5.90 38.06
N GLU A 161 6.26 -4.84 37.88
CA GLU A 161 5.65 -4.05 38.96
C GLU A 161 4.34 -4.67 39.48
N ARG A 162 3.86 -5.75 38.86
CA ARG A 162 2.76 -6.59 39.34
C ARG A 162 3.28 -7.80 40.11
#